data_AF-A0AAX1QEX3-F1
#
_entry.id   AF-A0AAX1QEX3-F1
#
_cell.length_a   1.000
_cell.length_b   1.000
_cell.length_c   1.000
_cell.angle_alpha   90.00
_cell.angle_beta   90.00
_cell.angle_gamma   90.00
#
_symmetry.space_group_name_H-M   'P 1'
#
loop_
_entity.id
_entity.type
_entity.pdbx_description
1 polymer ?
#
loop_
_entity_poly.entity_id
_entity_poly.type
_entity_poly.pdbx_seq_one_letter_code
_entity_poly.pdbx_strand_id
1 'polypeptide(L)'
;MCNNKNSFNRMLDPHSVADIRLREGIYEYDPDLDDIYEEEDELVFYEVNEGVYLTIDLGNKKQSPVYYLGTKIADTFGEFLEKMNKDTDYFDDMVD
;
A
#
# COMPACT_ATOMS: atom_id res chain seq x y z
N MET A 1 20.08 11.44 9.17
CA MET A 1 19.94 9.98 8.96
C MET A 1 19.11 9.43 10.11
N CYS A 2 17.79 9.52 10.01
CA CYS A 2 16.91 8.83 10.95
C CYS A 2 17.00 7.35 10.63
N ASN A 3 17.80 6.63 11.42
CA ASN A 3 17.90 5.18 11.37
C ASN A 3 16.65 4.63 12.06
N ASN A 4 15.51 4.62 11.35
CA ASN A 4 14.28 4.07 11.91
C ASN A 4 14.38 2.55 11.81
N LYS A 5 14.86 1.92 12.90
CA LYS A 5 14.97 0.45 13.04
C LYS A 5 13.61 -0.28 12.98
N ASN A 6 12.54 0.43 12.66
CA ASN A 6 11.16 -0.01 12.56
C ASN A 6 10.58 0.12 11.14
N SER A 7 11.34 0.57 10.14
CA SER A 7 10.89 0.55 8.74
C SER A 7 10.93 -0.88 8.25
N PHE A 8 9.78 -1.55 8.19
CA PHE A 8 9.66 -2.85 7.56
C PHE A 8 8.51 -2.83 6.56
N ASN A 9 8.83 -3.32 5.38
CA ASN A 9 7.92 -3.65 4.31
C ASN A 9 7.02 -4.84 4.75
N ARG A 10 5.72 -4.61 4.94
CA ARG A 10 4.77 -5.64 5.41
C ARG A 10 3.56 -5.77 4.49
N MET A 11 3.31 -7.02 4.09
CA MET A 11 1.99 -7.40 3.58
C MET A 11 1.01 -7.49 4.76
N LEU A 12 -0.10 -6.77 4.65
CA LEU A 12 -1.12 -6.71 5.71
C LEU A 12 -1.95 -7.99 5.72
N ASP A 13 -2.24 -8.49 6.91
CA ASP A 13 -3.18 -9.60 7.05
C ASP A 13 -4.63 -9.10 6.82
N PRO A 14 -5.56 -10.02 6.47
CA PRO A 14 -6.93 -9.63 6.16
C PRO A 14 -7.66 -8.87 7.29
N HIS A 15 -7.28 -9.09 8.55
CA HIS A 15 -7.88 -8.39 9.67
C HIS A 15 -7.40 -6.94 9.74
N SER A 16 -6.10 -6.72 9.61
CA SER A 16 -5.50 -5.37 9.55
C SER A 16 -6.08 -4.58 8.39
N VAL A 17 -6.25 -5.21 7.22
CA VAL A 17 -6.89 -4.58 6.04
C VAL A 17 -8.34 -4.17 6.33
N ALA A 18 -9.09 -5.01 7.04
CA ALA A 18 -10.48 -4.70 7.42
C ALA A 18 -10.54 -3.54 8.42
N ASP A 19 -9.71 -3.57 9.48
CA ASP A 19 -9.67 -2.53 10.50
C ASP A 19 -9.28 -1.18 9.89
N ILE A 20 -8.32 -1.20 8.97
CA ILE A 20 -7.90 -0.04 8.19
C ILE A 20 -9.07 0.51 7.33
N ARG A 21 -9.76 -0.36 6.58
CA ARG A 21 -10.88 0.03 5.71
C ARG A 21 -12.07 0.57 6.49
N LEU A 22 -12.31 0.02 7.68
CA LEU A 22 -13.41 0.44 8.56
C LEU A 22 -13.03 1.59 9.50
N ARG A 23 -11.76 2.03 9.51
CA ARG A 23 -11.23 3.02 10.45
C ARG A 23 -11.48 2.59 11.90
N GLU A 24 -11.11 1.35 12.23
CA GLU A 24 -11.31 0.77 13.57
C GLU A 24 -10.00 0.60 14.35
N GLY A 25 -10.12 0.52 15.68
CA GLY A 25 -9.01 0.21 16.56
C GLY A 25 -7.93 1.29 16.55
N ILE A 26 -6.70 0.91 16.18
CA ILE A 26 -5.57 1.85 16.16
C ILE A 26 -5.58 2.77 14.93
N TYR A 27 -6.44 2.50 13.94
CA TYR A 27 -6.51 3.23 12.66
C TYR A 27 -7.64 4.26 12.62
N GLU A 28 -8.45 4.40 13.68
CA GLU A 28 -9.63 5.28 13.71
C GLU A 28 -9.30 6.76 13.50
N TYR A 29 -8.15 7.20 14.03
CA TYR A 29 -7.71 8.61 13.99
C TYR A 29 -6.37 8.78 13.28
N ASP A 30 -5.99 7.81 12.43
CA ASP A 30 -4.73 7.88 11.67
C ASP A 30 -4.91 8.90 10.54
N PRO A 31 -4.25 10.07 10.57
CA PRO A 31 -4.38 11.08 9.53
C PRO A 31 -3.78 10.65 8.19
N ASP A 32 -2.84 9.69 8.18
CA ASP A 32 -2.16 9.25 6.97
C ASP A 32 -3.08 8.43 6.05
N LEU A 33 -4.24 8.03 6.58
CA LEU A 33 -5.26 7.23 5.90
C LEU A 33 -6.44 8.05 5.35
N ASP A 34 -6.50 9.36 5.65
CA ASP A 34 -7.66 10.19 5.27
C ASP A 34 -7.84 10.31 3.75
N ASP A 35 -6.74 10.34 2.99
CA ASP A 35 -6.77 10.52 1.53
C ASP A 35 -6.64 9.20 0.73
N ILE A 36 -6.39 8.06 1.40
CA ILE A 36 -6.06 6.78 0.74
C ILE A 36 -7.32 5.95 0.40
N TYR A 37 -8.48 6.26 1.02
CA TYR A 37 -9.71 5.46 0.90
C TYR A 37 -10.87 6.13 0.17
N GLU A 38 -10.64 7.23 -0.54
CA GLU A 38 -11.71 7.94 -1.25
C GLU A 38 -12.36 7.07 -2.34
N GLU A 39 -11.61 6.14 -2.94
CA GLU A 39 -12.10 5.26 -4.00
C GLU A 39 -12.68 3.95 -3.43
N GLU A 40 -13.89 3.57 -3.88
CA GLU A 40 -14.57 2.35 -3.41
C GLU A 40 -13.83 1.06 -3.82
N ASP A 41 -13.15 1.09 -4.97
CA ASP A 41 -12.52 -0.05 -5.62
C ASP A 41 -11.02 -0.21 -5.28
N GLU A 42 -10.44 0.67 -4.46
CA GLU A 42 -9.06 0.57 -3.99
C GLU A 42 -8.98 -0.03 -2.58
N LEU A 43 -7.96 -0.87 -2.37
CA LEU A 43 -7.72 -1.54 -1.09
C LEU A 43 -6.26 -1.39 -0.66
N VAL A 44 -6.02 -0.96 0.57
CA VAL A 44 -4.68 -1.02 1.16
C VAL A 44 -4.34 -2.47 1.52
N PHE A 45 -3.16 -2.92 1.08
CA PHE A 45 -2.71 -4.30 1.29
C PHE A 45 -1.25 -4.41 1.72
N TYR A 46 -0.51 -3.29 1.68
CA TYR A 46 0.91 -3.24 1.97
C TYR A 46 1.26 -1.97 2.73
N GLU A 47 2.14 -2.11 3.71
CA GLU A 47 2.72 -1.02 4.50
C GLU A 47 4.22 -0.96 4.16
N VAL A 48 4.67 0.17 3.59
CA VAL A 48 6.08 0.39 3.23
C VAL A 48 6.85 0.86 4.47
N ASN A 49 6.23 1.75 5.24
CA ASN A 49 6.68 2.24 6.53
C ASN A 49 5.49 2.79 7.32
N GLU A 50 5.73 3.17 8.57
CA GLU A 50 4.72 3.82 9.41
C GLU A 50 4.10 5.01 8.66
N GLY A 51 2.77 4.96 8.46
CA GLY A 51 1.98 5.97 7.77
C GLY A 51 2.01 5.92 6.24
N VAL A 52 2.64 4.92 5.62
CA VAL A 52 2.80 4.87 4.16
C VAL A 52 2.36 3.52 3.61
N TYR A 53 1.38 3.57 2.72
CA TYR A 53 0.66 2.39 2.25
C TYR A 53 0.65 2.28 0.72
N LEU A 54 0.58 1.04 0.23
CA LEU A 54 0.28 0.76 -1.17
C LEU A 54 -1.18 0.32 -1.30
N THR A 55 -1.83 0.80 -2.36
CA THR A 55 -3.19 0.38 -2.74
C THR A 55 -3.17 -0.55 -3.94
N ILE A 56 -4.16 -1.45 -3.98
CA ILE A 56 -4.45 -2.30 -5.13
C ILE A 56 -5.86 -2.00 -5.63
N ASP A 57 -6.00 -1.83 -6.94
CA ASP A 57 -7.31 -1.67 -7.60
C ASP A 57 -7.97 -3.04 -7.79
N LEU A 58 -9.18 -3.18 -7.23
CA LEU A 58 -10.01 -4.38 -7.31
C LEU A 58 -11.14 -4.25 -8.35
N GLY A 59 -11.41 -3.05 -8.86
CA GLY A 59 -12.35 -2.77 -9.94
C GLY A 59 -11.87 -3.39 -11.26
N ASN A 60 -10.57 -3.32 -11.55
CA ASN A 60 -9.95 -3.99 -12.69
C ASN A 60 -9.46 -5.41 -12.37
N LYS A 61 -10.40 -6.33 -12.14
CA LYS A 61 -10.15 -7.74 -11.73
C LYS A 61 -9.20 -8.56 -12.63
N LYS A 62 -8.90 -8.10 -13.85
CA LYS A 62 -7.97 -8.79 -14.76
C LYS A 62 -6.52 -8.39 -14.54
N GLN A 63 -6.29 -7.19 -14.04
CA GLN A 63 -4.95 -6.61 -13.93
C GLN A 63 -4.60 -6.39 -12.47
N SER A 64 -5.49 -5.76 -11.71
CA SER A 64 -5.25 -5.33 -10.34
C SER A 64 -3.94 -4.52 -10.20
N PRO A 65 -3.90 -3.32 -10.81
CA PRO A 65 -2.74 -2.44 -10.71
C PRO A 65 -2.48 -2.03 -9.26
N VAL A 66 -1.22 -1.75 -8.97
CA VAL A 66 -0.74 -1.35 -7.64
C VAL A 66 -0.23 0.08 -7.69
N TYR A 67 -0.59 0.86 -6.67
CA TYR A 67 -0.28 2.28 -6.57
C TYR A 67 0.49 2.59 -5.28
N TYR A 68 1.38 3.58 -5.39
CA TYR A 68 2.10 4.19 -4.30
C TYR A 68 1.81 5.70 -4.33
N LEU A 69 1.09 6.22 -3.33
CA LEU A 69 0.69 7.62 -3.24
C LEU A 69 0.05 8.16 -4.56
N GLY A 70 -0.86 7.37 -5.14
CA GLY A 70 -1.54 7.69 -6.42
C GLY A 70 -0.69 7.45 -7.68
N THR A 71 0.60 7.15 -7.54
CA THR A 71 1.46 6.78 -8.67
C THR A 71 1.37 5.28 -8.94
N LYS A 72 1.01 4.89 -10.17
CA LYS A 72 0.97 3.47 -10.54
C LYS A 72 2.38 2.89 -10.65
N ILE A 73 2.69 1.87 -9.84
CA ILE A 73 4.01 1.23 -9.78
C ILE A 73 4.05 -0.16 -10.43
N ALA A 74 2.88 -0.77 -10.65
CA ALA A 74 2.74 -2.02 -11.40
C ALA A 74 1.38 -2.08 -12.11
N ASP A 75 1.36 -2.61 -13.33
CA ASP A 75 0.12 -2.83 -14.08
C ASP A 75 -0.65 -4.04 -13.55
N THR A 76 0.03 -4.99 -12.90
CA THR A 76 -0.61 -6.13 -12.27
C THR A 76 -0.02 -6.49 -10.91
N PHE A 77 -0.82 -7.13 -10.06
CA PHE A 77 -0.33 -7.66 -8.79
C PHE A 77 0.81 -8.68 -8.96
N GLY A 78 0.75 -9.50 -10.03
CA GLY A 78 1.83 -10.44 -10.34
C GLY A 78 3.14 -9.72 -10.68
N GLU A 79 3.07 -8.66 -11.49
CA GLU A 79 4.23 -7.82 -11.81
C GLU A 79 4.80 -7.15 -10.55
N PHE A 80 3.93 -6.64 -9.66
CA PHE A 80 4.35 -6.09 -8.37
C PHE A 80 5.18 -7.12 -7.57
N LEU A 81 4.69 -8.35 -7.44
CA LEU A 81 5.43 -9.41 -6.73
C LEU A 81 6.77 -9.74 -7.40
N GLU A 82 6.83 -9.76 -8.73
CA GLU A 82 8.08 -9.98 -9.46
C GLU A 82 9.10 -8.86 -9.26
N LYS A 83 8.65 -7.60 -9.22
CA LYS A 83 9.52 -6.44 -8.96
C LYS A 83 10.02 -6.46 -7.51
N MET A 84 9.13 -6.64 -6.54
CA MET A 84 9.48 -6.78 -5.11
C MET A 84 10.49 -7.90 -4.84
N ASN A 85 10.40 -9.01 -5.58
CA ASN A 85 11.35 -10.11 -5.45
C ASN A 85 12.75 -9.79 -6.02
N LYS A 86 12.85 -8.83 -6.95
CA LYS A 86 14.14 -8.39 -7.53
C LYS A 86 14.75 -7.25 -6.72
N ASP A 87 13.92 -6.30 -6.32
CA ASP A 87 14.28 -5.09 -5.60
C ASP A 87 13.06 -4.62 -4.79
N THR A 88 13.20 -4.54 -3.46
CA THR A 88 12.09 -4.17 -2.58
C THR A 88 11.76 -2.69 -2.60
N ASP A 89 12.67 -1.86 -3.13
CA ASP A 89 12.60 -0.41 -3.05
C ASP A 89 12.49 0.20 -4.47
N TYR A 90 12.13 -0.62 -5.48
CA TYR A 90 12.13 -0.25 -6.90
C TYR A 90 11.26 0.97 -7.25
N PHE A 91 10.30 1.29 -6.40
CA PHE A 91 9.35 2.38 -6.57
C PHE A 91 9.80 3.68 -5.89
N ASP A 92 10.89 3.67 -5.10
CA ASP A 92 11.41 4.88 -4.45
C ASP A 92 11.81 5.95 -5.48
N ASP A 93 12.35 5.53 -6.63
CA ASP A 93 12.73 6.42 -7.74
C ASP A 93 11.53 6.85 -8.61
N MET A 94 10.32 6.34 -8.35
CA MET A 94 9.12 6.60 -9.17
C MET A 94 8.26 7.75 -8.63
N VAL A 95 8.59 8.28 -7.46
CA VAL A 95 7.84 9.36 -6.80
C VAL A 95 8.78 10.55 -6.63
N ASP A 96 8.40 11.68 -7.23
CA ASP A 96 9.14 12.97 -7.16
C ASP A 96 8.97 13.67 -5.80
#